data_AF-A0A7V5VAX0-F1
#
_entry.id   AF-A0A7V5VAX0-F1
#
_cell.length_a   1.000
_cell.length_b   1.000
_cell.length_c   1.000
_cell.angle_alpha   90.00
_cell.angle_beta   90.00
_cell.angle_gamma   90.00
#
_symmetry.space_group_name_H-M   'P 1'
#
loop_
_entity.id
_entity.type
_entity.pdbx_description
1 polymer ?
#
loop_
_entity_poly.entity_id
_entity_poly.type
_entity_poly.pdbx_seq_one_letter_code
_entity_poly.pdbx_strand_id
1 'polypeptide(L)' 'MEVLFLLIAASLTVAAGFLVAFIWAVRNGQFEDRYTPSVRILIDDKEQTNQTVEK' A
#
# COMPACT_ATOMS: atom_id res chain seq x y z
N MET A 1 -5.13 1.08 -40.59
CA MET A 1 -3.84 1.68 -40.18
C MET A 1 -4.04 2.64 -39.01
N GLU A 2 -5.04 3.53 -39.05
CA GLU A 2 -5.41 4.45 -37.94
C GLU A 2 -5.63 3.75 -36.58
N VAL A 3 -6.34 2.62 -36.57
CA VAL A 3 -6.66 1.87 -35.35
C VAL A 3 -5.41 1.40 -34.61
N LEU A 4 -4.33 1.08 -35.33
CA LEU A 4 -3.06 0.66 -34.73
C LEU A 4 -2.46 1.79 -33.88
N PHE A 5 -2.47 3.03 -34.39
CA PHE A 5 -1.97 4.18 -33.66
C PHE A 5 -2.80 4.47 -32.41
N LEU A 6 -4.13 4.32 -32.49
CA LEU A 6 -5.02 4.47 -31.34
C LEU A 6 -4.74 3.40 -30.26
N LEU A 7 -4.53 2.14 -30.65
CA LEU A 7 -4.19 1.06 -29.72
C LEU A 7 -2.82 1.26 -29.07
N ILE A 8 -1.84 1.76 -29.84
CA ILE A 8 -0.51 2.09 -29.31
C ILE A 8 -0.62 3.21 -28.27
N ALA A 9 -1.32 4.30 -28.60
CA ALA A 9 -1.52 5.40 -27.66
C ALA A 9 -2.26 4.94 -26.40
N ALA A 10 -3.34 4.17 -26.54
CA ALA A 10 -4.10 3.64 -25.42
C ALA A 10 -3.24 2.74 -24.51
N SER A 11 -2.46 1.82 -25.08
CA SER A 11 -1.59 0.94 -24.29
C SER A 11 -0.48 1.71 -23.56
N LEU A 12 0.11 2.72 -24.20
CA LEU A 12 1.08 3.64 -23.55
C LEU A 12 0.44 4.41 -22.40
N THR A 13 -0.77 4.94 -22.58
CA THR A 13 -1.48 5.65 -21.50
C THR A 13 -1.76 4.73 -20.32
N VAL A 14 -2.23 3.51 -20.58
CA VAL A 14 -2.48 2.52 -19.51
C VAL A 14 -1.17 2.16 -18.80
N ALA A 15 -0.10 1.86 -19.54
CA ALA A 15 1.20 1.52 -18.96
C ALA A 15 1.78 2.66 -18.10
N ALA A 16 1.71 3.90 -18.59
CA ALA A 16 2.16 5.08 -17.84
C ALA A 16 1.30 5.31 -16.59
N GLY A 17 -0.02 5.13 -16.69
CA GLY A 17 -0.94 5.22 -15.56
C GLY A 17 -0.60 4.20 -14.47
N PHE A 18 -0.35 2.95 -14.85
CA PHE A 18 0.10 1.91 -13.92
C PHE A 18 1.44 2.25 -13.27
N LEU A 19 2.41 2.76 -14.05
CA LEU A 19 3.71 3.14 -13.51
C LEU A 19 3.61 4.29 -12.49
N VAL A 20 2.81 5.32 -12.79
CA VAL A 20 2.59 6.45 -11.88
C VAL A 20 1.90 5.99 -10.60
N ALA A 21 0.85 5.17 -10.71
CA ALA A 21 0.15 4.61 -9.57
C ALA A 21 1.09 3.74 -8.71
N PHE A 22 1.94 2.93 -9.34
CA PHE A 22 2.94 2.11 -8.65
C PHE A 22 3.95 2.97 -7.88
N ILE A 23 4.53 3.99 -8.51
CA ILE A 23 5.48 4.90 -7.85
C ILE A 23 4.81 5.63 -6.68
N TRP A 24 3.55 6.07 -6.85
CA TRP A 24 2.79 6.72 -5.79
C TRP A 24 2.56 5.77 -4.60
N ALA A 25 2.13 4.54 -4.85
CA ALA A 25 1.88 3.53 -3.81
C ALA A 25 3.15 3.19 -3.00
N VAL A 26 4.30 3.03 -3.70
CA VAL A 26 5.59 2.76 -3.05
C VAL A 26 6.04 3.96 -2.22
N ARG A 27 5.89 5.18 -2.73
CA ARG A 27 6.26 6.41 -1.99
C ARG A 27 5.35 6.70 -0.81
N ASN A 28 4.09 6.27 -0.86
CA ASN A 28 3.12 6.47 0.22
C ASN A 28 3.24 5.42 1.34
N GLY A 29 4.25 4.55 1.31
CA GLY A 29 4.49 3.57 2.37
C GLY A 29 3.37 2.54 2.51
N GLN A 30 2.57 2.28 1.45
CA GLN A 30 1.45 1.33 1.53
C GLN A 30 1.90 -0.09 1.92
N PHE A 31 3.18 -0.40 1.69
CA PHE A 31 3.80 -1.70 2.00
C PHE A 31 4.49 -1.75 3.37
N GLU A 32 4.38 -0.69 4.18
CA GLU A 32 5.02 -0.60 5.51
C GLU A 32 4.25 -1.34 6.60
N ASP A 33 2.97 -1.69 6.37
CA ASP A 33 2.19 -2.50 7.30
C ASP A 33 2.59 -3.97 7.23
N ARG A 34 3.82 -4.26 7.68
CA ARG A 34 4.40 -5.62 7.73
C ARG A 34 3.88 -6.42 8.93
N TYR A 35 3.11 -5.78 9.81
CA TYR A 35 2.59 -6.37 11.05
C TYR A 35 1.07 -6.22 11.06
N THR A 36 0.39 -7.32 10.73
CA THR A 36 -1.06 -7.33 10.54
C THR A 36 -1.80 -6.70 11.74
N PRO A 37 -2.80 -5.83 11.50
CA PRO A 37 -3.54 -5.14 12.56
C PRO A 37 -4.14 -6.11 13.59
N SER A 38 -4.51 -7.33 13.18
CA SER A 38 -5.02 -8.38 14.06
C SER A 38 -4.03 -8.85 15.12
N VAL A 39 -2.71 -8.77 14.87
CA VAL A 39 -1.69 -9.16 15.85
C VAL A 39 -1.34 -7.97 16.75
N ARG A 40 -1.28 -6.75 16.19
CA ARG A 40 -1.05 -5.51 16.95
C ARG A 40 -2.04 -5.37 18.11
N ILE A 41 -3.33 -5.54 17.83
CA ILE A 41 -4.39 -5.35 18.83
C ILE A 41 -4.32 -6.38 19.98
N LEU A 42 -3.86 -7.61 19.69
CA LEU A 42 -3.74 -8.67 20.70
C LEU A 42 -2.53 -8.49 21.63
N ILE A 43 -1.50 -7.76 21.18
CA ILE A 43 -0.26 -7.53 21.94
C ILE A 43 -0.32 -6.18 22.67
N ASP A 44 -0.82 -5.12 22.03
CA ASP A 44 -0.95 -3.79 22.65
C ASP A 44 -1.84 -3.81 23.91
N ASP A 45 -2.95 -4.57 23.88
CA ASP A 45 -3.85 -4.71 25.03
C ASP A 45 -3.15 -5.36 26.25
N LYS A 46 -2.14 -6.21 26.01
CA LYS A 46 -1.35 -6.85 27.08
C LYS A 46 -0.32 -5.90 27.67
N GLU A 47 0.32 -5.06 26.86
CA GLU A 47 1.36 -4.14 27.35
C GLU A 47 0.76 -3.02 28.24
N GLN A 48 -0.41 -2.48 27.88
CA GLN A 48 -1.08 -1.45 28.69
C GLN A 48 -1.55 -1.98 30.05
N THR A 49 -1.95 -3.26 30.11
CA THR A 49 -2.37 -3.90 31.36
C THR A 49 -1.19 -4.05 32.32
N ASN A 50 0.00 -4.43 31.83
CA ASN A 50 1.18 -4.61 32.70
C ASN A 50 1.73 -3.28 33.25
N GLN A 51 1.72 -2.20 32.47
CA GLN A 51 2.18 -0.88 32.95
C GLN A 51 1.28 -0.26 34.02
N THR A 52 0.01 -0.69 34.10
CA THR A 52 -0.95 -0.24 35.12
C THR A 52 -0.81 -1.04 36.42
N VAL A 53 -0.25 -2.26 36.37
CA VAL A 53 -0.05 -3.13 37.54
C VAL A 53 1.32 -2.88 38.20
N GLU A 54 2.28 -2.32 37.47
CA GLU A 54 3.63 -2.03 37.97
C GLU A 54 3.83 -0.59 38.50
N LYS A 55 2.82 0.29 38.36
CA LYS A 55 2.78 1.64 38.97
C LYS A 55 1.91 1.66 40.22
#